data_AF-A0A527D5L3-F1
#
_entry.id   AF-A0A527D5L3-F1
#
_cell.length_a   1.000
_cell.length_b   1.000
_cell.length_c   1.000
_cell.angle_alpha   90.00
_cell.angle_beta   90.00
_cell.angle_gamma   90.00
#
_symmetry.space_group_name_H-M   'P 1'
#
loop_
_entity.id
_entity.type
_entity.pdbx_description
1 polymer ?
#
loop_
_entity_poly.entity_id
_entity_poly.type
_entity_poly.pdbx_seq_one_letter_code
_entity_poly.pdbx_strand_id
1 'polypeptide(L)'
;SEVAAHLSMLAQVRERASEFDVIHFHLSHFLHFSFFEDMAQRTVTTPHGRLDYVDLAPAYERFPRFPMISISHSQKAGLAKANWLATIHHGLPTGIYEPTFGATAEEPYLAFLGRFSRDKRPDRAIEIALRSGLKLKLAAKIGDDDRAYFQEVVEPLIDGDRIVYVG
;
A
#
# COMPACT_ATOMS: atom_id res chain seq x y z
N SER A 1 13.91 -10.80 15.30
CA SER A 1 14.23 -9.65 14.45
C SER A 1 13.65 -9.90 13.07
N GLU A 2 12.77 -9.02 12.59
CA GLU A 2 12.15 -9.13 11.27
C GLU A 2 13.20 -9.12 10.14
N VAL A 3 14.23 -8.29 10.27
CA VAL A 3 15.31 -8.18 9.28
C VAL A 3 16.07 -9.50 9.16
N ALA A 4 16.43 -10.12 10.29
CA ALA A 4 17.15 -11.40 10.26
C ALA A 4 16.33 -12.52 9.58
N ALA A 5 15.02 -12.55 9.84
CA ALA A 5 14.12 -13.49 9.18
C ALA A 5 14.08 -13.26 7.66
N HIS A 6 13.95 -12.00 7.22
CA HIS A 6 13.95 -11.66 5.78
C HIS A 6 15.26 -12.01 5.08
N LEU A 7 16.41 -11.74 5.69
CA LEU A 7 17.71 -12.11 5.13
C LEU A 7 17.85 -13.64 4.99
N SER A 8 17.38 -14.40 5.98
CA SER A 8 17.38 -15.87 5.91
C SER A 8 16.45 -16.38 4.80
N MET A 9 15.27 -15.79 4.63
CA MET A 9 14.34 -16.15 3.55
C MET A 9 14.92 -15.82 2.18
N LEU A 10 15.57 -14.67 2.01
CA LEU A 10 16.24 -14.30 0.76
C LEU A 10 17.36 -15.27 0.40
N ALA A 11 18.17 -15.69 1.38
CA ALA A 11 19.21 -16.70 1.18
C ALA A 11 18.60 -18.04 0.72
N GLN A 12 17.51 -18.47 1.34
CA GLN A 12 16.83 -19.72 0.95
C GLN A 12 16.25 -19.66 -0.48
N VAL A 13 15.64 -18.54 -0.87
CA VAL A 13 15.16 -18.35 -2.26
C VAL A 13 16.33 -18.36 -3.24
N ARG A 14 17.47 -17.77 -2.83
CA ARG A 14 18.68 -17.70 -3.64
C ARG A 14 19.30 -19.08 -3.90
N GLU A 15 19.39 -19.92 -2.87
CA GLU A 15 19.87 -21.31 -3.00
C GLU A 15 19.05 -22.13 -4.00
N ARG A 16 17.75 -21.84 -4.08
CA ARG A 16 16.78 -22.52 -4.94
C ARG A 16 16.54 -21.80 -6.27
N ALA A 17 17.31 -20.77 -6.60
CA ALA A 17 17.05 -19.93 -7.77
C ALA A 17 17.10 -20.69 -9.11
N SER A 18 17.81 -21.82 -9.16
CA SER A 18 17.83 -22.71 -10.33
C SER A 18 16.51 -23.46 -10.56
N GLU A 19 15.64 -23.57 -9.55
CA GLU A 19 14.33 -24.25 -9.63
C GLU A 19 13.25 -23.40 -10.32
N PHE A 20 13.47 -22.10 -10.52
CA PHE A 20 12.46 -21.17 -11.01
C PHE A 20 12.91 -20.47 -12.29
N ASP A 21 12.05 -20.38 -13.31
CA ASP A 21 12.36 -19.58 -14.51
C ASP A 21 12.47 -18.08 -14.17
N VAL A 22 11.55 -17.60 -13.33
CA VAL A 22 11.43 -16.20 -12.89
C VAL A 22 11.20 -16.14 -11.39
N ILE A 23 11.83 -15.16 -10.72
CA ILE A 23 11.63 -14.87 -9.30
C ILE A 23 10.97 -13.48 -9.16
N HIS A 24 9.74 -13.44 -8.66
CA HIS A 24 8.96 -12.21 -8.54
C HIS A 24 8.96 -11.71 -7.09
N PHE A 25 9.63 -10.60 -6.84
CA PHE A 25 9.72 -9.97 -5.52
C PHE A 25 8.62 -8.92 -5.30
N HIS A 26 7.94 -9.06 -4.16
CA HIS A 26 6.98 -8.10 -3.61
C HIS A 26 7.52 -7.47 -2.32
N LEU A 27 8.82 -7.18 -2.30
CA LEU A 27 9.52 -6.65 -1.14
C LEU A 27 9.67 -5.13 -1.22
N SER A 28 9.65 -4.49 -0.06
CA SER A 28 9.91 -3.06 0.08
C SER A 28 11.41 -2.78 0.09
N HIS A 29 11.80 -1.57 -0.30
CA HIS A 29 13.16 -1.03 -0.17
C HIS A 29 14.29 -1.85 -0.82
N PHE A 30 13.97 -2.63 -1.86
CA PHE A 30 14.98 -3.30 -2.70
C PHE A 30 15.92 -4.27 -1.97
N LEU A 31 15.46 -4.84 -0.86
CA LEU A 31 16.27 -5.72 -0.01
C LEU A 31 16.92 -6.91 -0.76
N HIS A 32 16.28 -7.38 -1.83
CA HIS A 32 16.77 -8.51 -2.64
C HIS A 32 17.83 -8.12 -3.69
N PHE A 33 18.06 -6.84 -3.98
CA PHE A 33 18.89 -6.46 -5.13
C PHE A 33 20.32 -7.00 -5.04
N SER A 34 20.97 -6.90 -3.88
CA SER A 34 22.33 -7.42 -3.69
C SER A 34 22.42 -8.96 -3.72
N PHE A 35 21.34 -9.66 -3.38
CA PHE A 35 21.30 -11.12 -3.36
C PHE A 35 21.16 -11.74 -4.76
N PHE A 36 20.59 -11.00 -5.71
CA PHE A 36 20.21 -11.53 -7.03
C PHE A 36 20.83 -10.74 -8.19
N GLU A 37 21.85 -9.93 -7.93
CA GLU A 37 22.42 -9.00 -8.92
C GLU A 37 22.94 -9.70 -10.19
N ASP A 38 23.53 -10.89 -10.06
CA ASP A 38 24.04 -11.71 -11.16
C ASP A 38 22.95 -12.36 -12.02
N MET A 39 21.70 -12.34 -11.55
CA MET A 39 20.53 -12.87 -12.25
C MET A 39 19.36 -11.89 -12.29
N ALA A 40 19.64 -10.59 -12.23
CA ALA A 40 18.61 -9.54 -12.22
C ALA A 40 17.58 -9.70 -13.35
N GLN A 41 18.01 -10.13 -14.54
CA GLN A 41 17.16 -10.39 -15.70
C GLN A 41 16.14 -11.54 -15.53
N ARG A 42 16.36 -12.44 -14.57
CA ARG A 42 15.41 -13.51 -14.18
C ARG A 42 14.52 -13.10 -13.01
N THR A 43 14.57 -11.84 -12.62
CA THR A 43 13.74 -11.32 -11.54
C THR A 43 12.76 -10.30 -12.06
N VAL A 44 11.66 -10.11 -11.33
CA VAL A 44 10.75 -8.98 -11.50
C VAL A 44 10.42 -8.44 -10.12
N THR A 45 10.32 -7.12 -9.98
CA THR A 45 10.05 -6.48 -8.69
C THR A 45 8.79 -5.62 -8.78
N THR A 46 7.83 -5.84 -7.89
CA THR A 46 6.65 -4.98 -7.72
C THR A 46 6.64 -4.36 -6.33
N PRO A 47 7.08 -3.10 -6.18
CA PRO A 47 6.95 -2.39 -4.92
C PRO A 47 5.50 -1.95 -4.69
N HIS A 48 4.96 -2.22 -3.51
CA HIS A 48 3.59 -1.81 -3.13
C HIS A 48 3.57 -0.54 -2.26
N GLY A 49 4.71 -0.18 -1.69
CA GLY A 49 4.88 1.00 -0.86
C GLY A 49 5.10 2.28 -1.65
N ARG A 50 5.30 3.34 -0.87
CA ARG A 50 5.82 4.61 -1.37
C ARG A 50 7.22 4.41 -1.95
N LEU A 51 7.54 5.19 -2.99
CA LEU A 51 8.84 5.15 -3.68
C LEU A 51 9.58 6.49 -3.62
N ASP A 52 9.05 7.46 -2.88
CA ASP A 52 9.58 8.82 -2.76
C ASP A 52 10.48 9.00 -1.52
N TYR A 53 10.91 7.90 -0.91
CA TYR A 53 11.92 7.94 0.14
C TYR A 53 13.26 8.39 -0.45
N VAL A 54 13.92 9.32 0.25
CA VAL A 54 15.15 9.99 -0.21
C VAL A 54 16.25 9.02 -0.68
N ASP A 55 16.38 7.86 -0.01
CA ASP A 55 17.45 6.91 -0.28
C ASP A 55 17.11 5.87 -1.36
N LEU A 56 15.84 5.76 -1.80
CA LEU A 56 15.45 4.73 -2.76
C LEU A 56 15.97 4.98 -4.18
N ALA A 57 15.92 6.22 -4.65
CA ALA A 57 16.41 6.51 -6.00
C ALA A 57 17.92 6.26 -6.13
N PRO A 58 18.77 6.75 -5.20
CA PRO A 58 20.19 6.40 -5.19
C PRO A 58 20.45 4.90 -5.04
N ALA A 59 19.68 4.19 -4.20
CA ALA A 59 19.81 2.75 -4.04
C ALA A 59 19.49 2.01 -5.35
N TYR A 60 18.44 2.41 -6.06
CA TYR A 60 18.10 1.82 -7.36
C TYR A 60 19.18 2.08 -8.42
N GLU A 61 19.74 3.30 -8.46
CA GLU A 61 20.79 3.67 -9.43
C GLU A 61 22.04 2.78 -9.29
N ARG A 62 22.28 2.16 -8.13
CA ARG A 62 23.34 1.17 -7.93
C ARG A 62 23.04 -0.18 -8.59
N PHE A 63 21.77 -0.52 -8.79
CA PHE A 63 21.30 -1.80 -9.33
C PHE A 63 20.29 -1.61 -10.48
N PRO A 64 20.66 -0.88 -11.56
CA PRO A 64 19.68 -0.42 -12.56
C PRO A 64 19.07 -1.55 -13.40
N ARG A 65 19.66 -2.75 -13.36
CA ARG A 65 19.26 -3.92 -14.18
C ARG A 65 17.97 -4.58 -13.71
N PHE A 66 17.54 -4.38 -12.47
CA PHE A 66 16.38 -5.06 -11.91
C PHE A 66 15.09 -4.61 -12.60
N PRO A 67 14.34 -5.52 -13.25
CA PRO A 67 13.08 -5.17 -13.88
C PRO A 67 11.99 -4.84 -12.87
N MET A 68 11.26 -3.77 -13.11
CA MET A 68 10.28 -3.20 -12.20
C MET A 68 8.88 -3.18 -12.80
N ILE A 69 7.87 -3.43 -11.98
CA ILE A 69 6.45 -3.28 -12.33
C ILE A 69 5.84 -2.26 -11.39
N SER A 70 5.21 -1.21 -11.93
CA SER A 70 4.51 -0.23 -11.11
C SER A 70 3.06 -0.64 -10.91
N ILE A 71 2.49 -0.35 -9.73
CA ILE A 71 1.06 -0.60 -9.43
C ILE A 71 0.15 0.54 -9.89
N SER A 72 0.75 1.66 -10.30
CA SER A 72 0.07 2.79 -10.93
C SER A 72 1.01 3.57 -11.85
N HIS A 73 0.43 4.41 -12.70
CA HIS A 73 1.21 5.35 -13.52
C HIS A 73 1.89 6.42 -12.64
N SER A 74 1.22 6.90 -11.59
CA SER A 74 1.77 7.92 -10.69
C SER A 74 2.96 7.41 -9.86
N GLN A 75 2.98 6.13 -9.50
CA GLN A 75 4.06 5.54 -8.70
C GLN A 75 5.43 5.66 -9.40
N LYS A 76 5.45 5.64 -10.74
CA LYS A 76 6.69 5.78 -11.53
C LYS A 76 7.42 7.09 -11.27
N ALA A 77 6.70 8.14 -10.85
CA ALA A 77 7.29 9.44 -10.56
C ALA A 77 8.34 9.39 -9.44
N GLY A 78 8.16 8.51 -8.45
CA GLY A 78 9.14 8.34 -7.36
C GLY A 78 10.48 7.78 -7.83
N LEU A 79 10.51 7.06 -8.95
CA LEU A 79 11.72 6.46 -9.54
C LEU A 79 11.66 6.52 -11.07
N ALA A 80 11.71 7.74 -11.61
CA ALA A 80 11.50 7.99 -13.04
C ALA A 80 12.50 7.25 -13.95
N LYS A 81 13.71 6.95 -13.45
CA LYS A 81 14.77 6.25 -14.20
C LYS A 81 14.80 4.72 -13.98
N ALA A 82 13.85 4.16 -13.23
CA ALA A 82 13.84 2.72 -13.02
C ALA A 82 13.48 1.95 -14.30
N ASN A 83 13.91 0.69 -14.37
CA ASN A 83 13.65 -0.23 -15.48
C ASN A 83 12.19 -0.73 -15.43
N TRP A 84 11.24 0.18 -15.64
CA TRP A 84 9.81 -0.11 -15.64
C TRP A 84 9.40 -0.91 -16.87
N LEU A 85 9.08 -2.19 -16.69
CA LEU A 85 8.57 -3.04 -17.77
C LEU A 85 7.10 -2.75 -18.09
N ALA A 86 6.28 -2.56 -17.06
CA ALA A 86 4.84 -2.35 -17.22
C ALA A 86 4.23 -1.65 -16.01
N THR A 87 2.99 -1.20 -16.18
CA THR A 87 2.11 -0.82 -15.07
C THR A 87 1.01 -1.88 -14.97
N ILE A 88 0.95 -2.57 -13.84
CA ILE A 88 -0.06 -3.60 -13.54
C ILE A 88 -0.82 -3.15 -12.30
N HIS A 89 -2.05 -2.69 -12.51
CA HIS A 89 -2.90 -2.22 -11.42
C HIS A 89 -3.31 -3.36 -10.49
N HIS A 90 -3.48 -3.05 -9.21
CA HIS A 90 -4.18 -3.95 -8.31
C HIS A 90 -5.60 -4.19 -8.82
N GLY A 91 -6.06 -5.42 -8.66
CA GLY A 91 -7.40 -5.84 -9.04
C GLY A 91 -8.08 -6.54 -7.89
N LEU A 92 -9.41 -6.49 -7.92
CA LEU A 92 -10.27 -7.36 -7.14
C LEU A 92 -11.11 -8.19 -8.13
N PRO A 93 -11.42 -9.46 -7.82
CA PRO A 93 -12.39 -10.21 -8.61
C PRO A 93 -13.70 -9.42 -8.75
N THR A 94 -14.27 -9.34 -9.95
CA THR A 94 -15.42 -8.46 -10.22
C THR A 94 -16.76 -9.03 -9.75
N GLY A 95 -16.83 -10.34 -9.46
CA GLY A 95 -18.05 -11.02 -9.06
C GLY A 95 -18.23 -11.21 -7.55
N ILE A 96 -17.34 -10.68 -6.71
CA ILE A 96 -17.42 -10.85 -5.24
C ILE A 96 -18.40 -9.88 -4.57
N TYR A 97 -18.76 -8.79 -5.27
CA TYR A 97 -19.71 -7.79 -4.78
C TYR A 97 -20.72 -7.47 -5.88
N GLU A 98 -22.00 -7.59 -5.57
CA GLU A 98 -23.08 -7.14 -6.46
C GLU A 98 -23.61 -5.79 -5.93
N PRO A 99 -23.45 -4.69 -6.69
CA PRO A 99 -23.95 -3.40 -6.28
C PRO A 99 -25.49 -3.41 -6.28
N THR A 100 -26.08 -2.92 -5.18
CA THR A 100 -27.52 -2.67 -5.11
C THR A 100 -27.79 -1.24 -5.53
N PHE A 101 -28.58 -1.04 -6.59
CA PHE A 101 -28.93 0.30 -7.11
C PHE A 101 -30.31 0.80 -6.66
N GLY A 102 -31.07 -0.03 -5.94
CA GLY A 102 -32.38 0.34 -5.40
C GLY A 102 -32.26 1.23 -4.17
N ALA A 103 -33.26 2.09 -3.95
CA ALA A 103 -33.38 2.86 -2.71
C ALA A 103 -33.51 1.89 -1.52
N THR A 104 -32.55 1.92 -0.60
CA THR A 104 -32.63 1.20 0.66
C THR A 104 -33.45 1.98 1.66
N ALA A 105 -34.08 1.31 2.63
CA ALA A 105 -34.72 1.99 3.77
C ALA A 105 -33.70 2.65 4.70
N GLU A 106 -32.41 2.32 4.56
CA GLU A 106 -31.32 2.93 5.32
C GLU A 106 -30.99 4.34 4.82
N GLU A 107 -30.63 5.21 5.77
CA GLU A 107 -30.13 6.55 5.52
C GLU A 107 -28.80 6.51 4.74
N PRO A 108 -28.62 7.34 3.71
CA PRO A 108 -27.38 7.37 2.94
C PRO A 108 -26.19 7.79 3.81
N TYR A 109 -25.02 7.18 3.55
CA TYR A 109 -23.80 7.45 4.28
C TYR A 109 -22.57 7.41 3.35
N LEU A 110 -21.51 8.10 3.78
CA LEU A 110 -20.16 7.99 3.23
C LEU A 110 -19.40 6.89 3.97
N ALA A 111 -18.53 6.18 3.26
CA ALA A 111 -17.68 5.14 3.84
C ALA A 111 -16.20 5.52 3.71
N PHE A 112 -15.44 5.33 4.78
CA PHE A 112 -13.98 5.39 4.79
C PHE A 112 -13.44 4.02 5.21
N LEU A 113 -12.63 3.41 4.36
CA LEU A 113 -11.99 2.13 4.63
C LEU A 113 -10.46 2.28 4.55
N GLY A 114 -9.73 1.99 5.62
CA GLY A 114 -8.27 2.09 5.59
C GLY A 114 -7.55 2.05 6.93
N ARG A 115 -6.67 3.02 7.16
CA ARG A 115 -5.91 3.20 8.41
C ARG A 115 -6.18 4.59 8.97
N PHE A 116 -6.19 4.73 10.28
CA PHE A 116 -6.23 6.03 10.95
C PHE A 116 -4.84 6.67 11.01
N SER A 117 -4.21 6.84 9.85
CA SER A 117 -2.87 7.39 9.73
C SER A 117 -2.87 8.77 9.08
N ARG A 118 -1.81 9.54 9.34
CA ARG A 118 -1.66 10.91 8.81
C ARG A 118 -1.65 10.96 7.28
N ASP A 119 -1.15 9.94 6.60
CA ASP A 119 -1.16 9.87 5.14
C ASP A 119 -2.55 9.54 4.57
N LYS A 120 -3.41 8.86 5.35
CA LYS A 120 -4.77 8.46 4.92
C LYS A 120 -5.83 9.52 5.20
N ARG A 121 -5.52 10.48 6.07
CA ARG A 121 -6.34 11.69 6.32
C ARG A 121 -7.82 11.42 6.65
N PRO A 122 -8.12 10.58 7.67
CA PRO A 122 -9.49 10.42 8.16
C PRO A 122 -10.11 11.72 8.65
N ASP A 123 -9.30 12.65 9.18
CA ASP A 123 -9.70 14.02 9.54
C ASP A 123 -10.41 14.74 8.39
N ARG A 124 -9.89 14.62 7.17
CA ARG A 124 -10.50 15.23 5.98
C ARG A 124 -11.78 14.51 5.55
N ALA A 125 -11.83 13.19 5.70
CA ALA A 125 -13.06 12.44 5.42
C ALA A 125 -14.20 12.88 6.34
N ILE A 126 -13.90 13.07 7.63
CA ILE A 126 -14.85 13.59 8.63
C ILE A 126 -15.28 15.02 8.27
N GLU A 127 -14.34 15.89 7.92
CA GLU A 127 -14.66 17.26 7.47
C GLU A 127 -15.61 17.28 6.26
N ILE A 128 -15.37 16.41 5.27
CA ILE A 128 -16.23 16.27 4.09
C ILE A 128 -17.64 15.83 4.51
N ALA A 129 -17.74 14.83 5.38
CA ALA A 129 -19.03 14.33 5.88
C ALA A 129 -19.82 15.43 6.58
N LEU A 130 -19.20 16.14 7.53
CA LEU A 130 -19.82 17.25 8.27
C LEU A 130 -20.32 18.36 7.33
N ARG A 131 -19.53 18.72 6.31
CA ARG A 131 -19.91 19.75 5.32
C ARG A 131 -21.01 19.27 4.37
N SER A 132 -21.05 17.98 4.06
CA SER A 132 -22.07 17.39 3.18
C SER A 132 -23.40 17.12 3.89
N GLY A 133 -23.41 17.08 5.23
CA GLY A 133 -24.57 16.68 6.02
C GLY A 133 -24.84 15.17 6.02
N LEU A 134 -24.00 14.35 5.40
CA LEU A 134 -24.12 12.90 5.37
C LEU A 134 -23.43 12.25 6.57
N LYS A 135 -23.94 11.10 7.00
CA LYS A 135 -23.25 10.23 7.96
C LYS A 135 -21.96 9.67 7.36
N LEU A 136 -20.97 9.40 8.20
CA LEU A 136 -19.72 8.74 7.83
C LEU A 136 -19.49 7.52 8.69
N LYS A 137 -19.33 6.36 8.04
CA LYS A 137 -18.85 5.13 8.67
C LYS A 137 -17.35 4.98 8.42
N LEU A 138 -16.58 4.94 9.50
CA LEU A 138 -15.14 4.75 9.50
C LEU A 138 -14.84 3.29 9.84
N ALA A 139 -14.29 2.54 8.88
CA ALA A 139 -13.76 1.20 9.08
C ALA A 139 -12.23 1.25 8.89
N ALA A 140 -11.46 1.36 9.97
CA ALA A 140 -10.03 1.61 9.85
C ALA A 140 -9.21 1.13 11.03
N LYS A 141 -8.11 0.44 10.72
CA LYS A 141 -7.15 -0.01 11.74
C LYS A 141 -6.38 1.16 12.34
N ILE A 142 -6.19 1.12 13.66
CA ILE A 142 -5.23 1.95 14.39
C ILE A 142 -3.88 1.22 14.42
N GLY A 143 -2.87 1.74 13.72
CA GLY A 143 -1.49 1.27 13.84
C GLY A 143 -0.82 1.80 15.11
N ASP A 144 0.24 1.15 15.58
CA ASP A 144 0.95 1.61 16.78
C ASP A 144 1.57 3.00 16.59
N ASP A 145 2.18 3.25 15.43
CA ASP A 145 2.73 4.57 15.05
C ASP A 145 1.63 5.63 14.85
N ASP A 146 0.38 5.20 14.68
CA ASP A 146 -0.76 6.06 14.36
C ASP A 146 -1.57 6.44 15.61
N ARG A 147 -1.29 5.83 16.77
CA ARG A 147 -2.09 5.94 17.99
C ARG A 147 -2.24 7.39 18.49
N ALA A 148 -1.13 8.13 18.53
CA ALA A 148 -1.16 9.54 18.96
C ALA A 148 -2.02 10.39 18.01
N TYR A 149 -1.87 10.20 16.69
CA TYR A 149 -2.68 10.92 15.72
C TYR A 149 -4.16 10.58 15.84
N PHE A 150 -4.49 9.30 16.03
CA PHE A 150 -5.87 8.89 16.28
C PHE A 150 -6.44 9.60 17.52
N GLN A 151 -5.77 9.48 18.68
CA GLN A 151 -6.25 10.03 19.95
C GLN A 151 -6.38 11.55 19.95
N GLU A 152 -5.41 12.25 19.36
CA GLU A 152 -5.35 13.71 19.41
C GLU A 152 -6.23 14.38 18.34
N VAL A 153 -6.43 13.73 17.18
CA VAL A 153 -7.05 14.36 16.01
C VAL A 153 -8.34 13.68 15.59
N VAL A 154 -8.37 12.34 15.54
CA VAL A 154 -9.47 11.61 14.92
C VAL A 154 -10.56 11.28 15.94
N GLU A 155 -10.17 10.68 17.07
CA GLU A 155 -11.06 10.22 18.14
C GLU A 155 -12.00 11.33 18.66
N PRO A 156 -11.55 12.59 18.90
CA PRO A 156 -12.41 13.65 19.37
C PRO A 156 -13.50 14.07 18.37
N LEU A 157 -13.36 13.70 17.09
CA LEU A 157 -14.30 14.03 16.03
C LEU A 157 -15.37 12.95 15.82
N ILE A 158 -15.27 11.82 16.53
CA ILE A 158 -16.21 10.70 16.44
C ILE A 158 -17.32 10.92 17.46
N ASP A 159 -18.53 11.26 16.99
CA ASP A 159 -19.67 11.59 17.85
C ASP A 159 -20.62 10.40 18.11
N GLY A 160 -20.43 9.28 17.40
CA GLY A 160 -21.24 8.08 17.54
C GLY A 160 -22.62 8.14 16.87
N ASP A 161 -22.94 9.22 16.17
CA ASP A 161 -24.20 9.38 15.42
C ASP A 161 -23.95 9.75 13.96
N ARG A 162 -23.34 10.92 13.71
CA ARG A 162 -22.98 11.35 12.35
C ARG A 162 -21.64 10.78 11.92
N ILE A 163 -20.69 10.66 12.83
CA ILE A 163 -19.37 10.08 12.58
C ILE A 163 -19.26 8.82 13.44
N VAL A 164 -19.30 7.66 12.79
CA VAL A 164 -19.39 6.36 13.46
C VAL A 164 -18.16 5.52 13.12
N TYR A 165 -17.43 5.09 14.14
CA TYR A 165 -16.37 4.10 14.00
C TYR A 165 -16.93 2.68 14.14
N VAL A 166 -16.66 1.83 13.16
CA VAL A 166 -17.21 0.46 13.07
C VAL A 166 -16.18 -0.65 13.21
N GLY A 167 -14.90 -0.29 13.44
CA GLY A 167 -13.78 -1.24 13.63
C GLY A 167 -12.66 -1.12 12.60
#